data_AF-A0A968FQF4-F1
#
_entry.id   AF-A0A968FQF4-F1
#
_cell.length_a   1.000
_cell.length_b   1.000
_cell.length_c   1.000
_cell.angle_alpha   90.00
_cell.angle_beta   90.00
_cell.angle_gamma   90.00
#
_symmetry.space_group_name_H-M   'P 1'
#
loop_
_entity.id
_entity.type
_entity.pdbx_description
1 polymer ?
#
loop_
_entity_poly.entity_id
_entity_poly.type
_entity_poly.pdbx_seq_one_letter_code
_entity_poly.pdbx_strand_id
1 'polypeptide(L)'
;MSYDNELYQQVILDHNKKPRNFREMTEATHACHGFNPLCGDDYTVYLKINDDEVIEDISFMGSGCAISKASSSLMTGFLKGKKVDESKLIFEEFHRMVLGEMDPDKQEHHLGKLALFKGIREFPSRIKCASLSWHSLIGALEKNENVTTE
;
A
#
# COMPACT_ATOMS: atom_id res chain seq x y z
N MET A 1 13.10 -15.74 -17.47
CA MET A 1 12.43 -14.80 -16.55
C MET A 1 13.51 -13.99 -15.86
N SER A 2 13.32 -12.69 -15.63
CA SER A 2 14.29 -11.87 -14.90
C SER A 2 14.22 -12.18 -13.40
N TYR A 3 15.35 -12.06 -12.70
CA TYR A 3 15.44 -12.26 -11.25
C TYR A 3 14.43 -11.40 -10.46
N ASP A 4 14.23 -10.14 -10.90
CA ASP A 4 13.28 -9.21 -10.30
C ASP A 4 11.83 -9.72 -10.36
N ASN A 5 11.44 -10.42 -11.42
CA ASN A 5 10.09 -10.97 -11.56
C ASN A 5 9.89 -12.17 -10.61
N GLU A 6 10.89 -13.04 -10.46
CA GLU A 6 10.83 -14.15 -9.51
C GLU A 6 10.72 -13.64 -8.07
N LEU A 7 11.51 -12.63 -7.71
CA LEU A 7 11.47 -12.01 -6.39
C LEU A 7 10.13 -11.30 -6.14
N TYR A 8 9.62 -10.56 -7.11
CA TYR A 8 8.28 -9.95 -7.05
C TYR A 8 7.21 -11.00 -6.77
N GLN A 9 7.16 -12.10 -7.53
CA GLN A 9 6.18 -13.17 -7.33
C GLN A 9 6.29 -13.81 -5.93
N GLN A 10 7.51 -14.08 -5.46
CA GLN A 10 7.73 -14.63 -4.11
C GLN A 10 7.20 -13.69 -3.03
N VAL A 11 7.46 -12.39 -3.15
CA VAL A 11 6.98 -11.38 -2.21
C VAL A 11 5.45 -11.31 -2.21
N ILE A 12 4.81 -11.30 -3.38
CA ILE A 12 3.35 -11.32 -3.49
C ILE A 12 2.78 -12.56 -2.81
N LEU A 13 3.34 -13.75 -3.08
CA LEU A 13 2.86 -15.00 -2.49
C LEU A 13 3.02 -15.04 -0.97
N ASP A 14 4.16 -14.62 -0.45
CA ASP A 14 4.41 -14.59 0.99
C ASP A 14 3.46 -13.62 1.71
N HIS A 15 3.33 -12.39 1.21
CA HIS A 15 2.47 -11.39 1.82
C HIS A 15 0.97 -11.65 1.61
N ASN A 16 0.57 -12.41 0.59
CA ASN A 16 -0.79 -12.90 0.45
C ASN A 16 -1.09 -14.04 1.46
N LYS A 17 -0.14 -14.97 1.66
CA LYS A 17 -0.31 -16.11 2.55
C LYS A 17 -0.22 -15.73 4.03
N LYS A 18 0.67 -14.80 4.37
CA LYS A 18 0.93 -14.31 5.73
C LYS A 18 0.98 -12.79 5.73
N PRO A 19 -0.16 -12.10 5.58
CA PRO A 19 -0.18 -10.64 5.57
C PRO A 19 0.25 -10.06 6.92
N ARG A 20 0.97 -8.95 6.90
CA ARG A 20 1.49 -8.27 8.09
C ARG A 20 0.50 -7.20 8.52
N ASN A 21 0.35 -7.01 9.82
CA ASN A 21 -0.60 -6.05 10.38
C ASN A 21 -2.05 -6.23 9.88
N PHE A 22 -2.44 -7.47 9.54
CA PHE A 22 -3.78 -7.80 9.07
C PHE A 22 -4.73 -8.01 10.25
N ARG A 23 -5.37 -6.94 10.68
CA ARG A 23 -6.30 -6.90 11.80
C ARG A 23 -7.05 -5.56 11.80
N GLU A 24 -8.20 -5.56 12.44
CA GLU A 24 -8.90 -4.36 12.84
C GLU A 24 -8.16 -3.69 14.02
N MET A 25 -8.25 -2.36 14.11
CA MET A 25 -7.65 -1.57 15.17
C MET A 25 -8.73 -0.71 15.83
N THR A 26 -9.16 -1.10 17.03
CA THR A 26 -10.23 -0.42 17.77
C THR A 26 -9.80 0.95 18.30
N GLU A 27 -8.52 1.12 18.58
CA GLU A 27 -7.91 2.36 19.07
C GLU A 27 -7.32 3.24 17.94
N ALA A 28 -7.79 3.04 16.70
CA ALA A 28 -7.33 3.82 15.57
C ALA A 28 -7.72 5.30 15.72
N THR A 29 -6.76 6.17 15.48
CA THR A 29 -6.98 7.63 15.42
C THR A 29 -7.59 8.05 14.09
N HIS A 30 -7.28 7.31 13.02
CA HIS A 30 -7.76 7.56 11.67
C HIS A 30 -8.06 6.22 11.01
N ALA A 31 -9.08 6.19 10.17
CA ALA A 31 -9.41 5.03 9.35
C ALA A 31 -10.05 5.47 8.04
N CYS A 32 -9.87 4.67 7.00
CA CYS A 32 -10.52 4.89 5.72
C CYS A 32 -10.80 3.55 5.03
N HIS A 33 -12.02 3.41 4.54
CA HIS A 33 -12.44 2.27 3.72
C HIS A 33 -12.09 2.51 2.26
N GLY A 34 -11.58 1.48 1.60
CA GLY A 34 -11.18 1.49 0.20
C GLY A 34 -11.90 0.40 -0.56
N PHE A 35 -12.49 0.74 -1.70
CA PHE A 35 -13.10 -0.23 -2.61
C PHE A 35 -12.58 -0.11 -4.05
N ASN A 36 -12.23 -1.24 -4.65
CA ASN A 36 -11.87 -1.36 -6.07
C ASN A 36 -12.87 -2.30 -6.78
N PRO A 37 -13.91 -1.76 -7.44
CA PRO A 37 -14.96 -2.57 -8.07
C PRO A 37 -14.45 -3.48 -9.19
N LEU A 38 -13.34 -3.10 -9.85
CA LEU A 38 -12.79 -3.86 -10.98
C LEU A 38 -12.26 -5.24 -10.57
N CYS A 39 -11.74 -5.37 -9.35
CA CYS A 39 -11.21 -6.63 -8.83
C CYS A 39 -11.98 -7.13 -7.59
N GLY A 40 -12.93 -6.34 -7.08
CA GLY A 40 -13.63 -6.60 -5.82
C GLY A 40 -12.72 -6.52 -4.60
N ASP A 41 -11.67 -5.69 -4.66
CA ASP A 41 -10.84 -5.45 -3.47
C ASP A 41 -11.59 -4.50 -2.52
N ASP A 42 -11.66 -4.87 -1.25
CA ASP A 42 -12.36 -4.16 -0.19
C ASP A 42 -11.49 -4.20 1.06
N TYR A 43 -10.92 -3.05 1.45
CA TYR A 43 -10.03 -2.95 2.59
C TYR A 43 -10.28 -1.69 3.39
N THR A 44 -10.28 -1.81 4.71
CA THR A 44 -10.15 -0.67 5.63
C THR A 44 -8.70 -0.57 6.09
N VAL A 45 -8.12 0.62 5.98
CA VAL A 45 -6.80 0.95 6.53
C VAL A 45 -7.00 1.74 7.82
N TYR A 46 -6.27 1.36 8.86
CA TYR A 46 -6.32 1.98 10.18
C TYR A 46 -4.95 2.55 10.55
N LEU A 47 -4.93 3.73 11.18
CA LEU A 47 -3.74 4.41 11.64
C LEU A 47 -3.90 4.86 13.09
N LYS A 48 -2.84 4.65 13.88
CA LYS A 48 -2.62 5.30 15.17
C LYS A 48 -1.47 6.28 15.03
N ILE A 49 -1.79 7.58 15.10
CA ILE A 49 -0.84 8.68 14.94
C ILE A 49 -0.74 9.42 16.26
N ASN A 50 0.47 9.71 16.71
CA ASN A 50 0.72 10.47 17.93
C ASN A 50 0.85 11.98 17.65
N ASP A 51 1.04 12.75 18.72
CA ASP A 51 1.11 14.22 18.66
C ASP A 51 2.32 14.74 17.85
N ASP A 52 3.36 13.92 17.64
CA ASP A 52 4.54 14.26 16.83
C ASP A 52 4.37 13.90 15.33
N GLU A 53 3.14 13.56 14.91
CA GLU A 53 2.79 13.10 13.57
C GLU A 53 3.57 11.85 13.13
N VAL A 54 3.80 10.92 14.06
CA VAL A 54 4.40 9.61 13.79
C VAL A 54 3.32 8.54 13.76
N ILE A 55 3.39 7.66 12.76
CA ILE A 55 2.53 6.48 12.63
C ILE A 55 3.02 5.40 13.61
N GLU A 56 2.51 5.40 14.84
CA GLU A 56 2.87 4.42 15.87
C GLU A 56 2.42 3.01 15.49
N ASP A 57 1.22 2.92 14.90
CA ASP A 57 0.66 1.68 14.43
C ASP A 57 -0.14 1.90 13.15
N ILE A 58 -0.13 0.88 12.30
CA ILE A 58 -0.86 0.84 11.05
C ILE A 58 -1.33 -0.58 10.82
N SER A 59 -2.58 -0.74 10.43
CA SER A 59 -3.18 -2.03 10.15
C SER A 59 -4.13 -1.96 8.97
N PHE A 60 -4.49 -3.12 8.45
CA PHE A 60 -5.56 -3.22 7.47
C PHE A 60 -6.40 -4.46 7.71
N MET A 61 -7.66 -4.41 7.31
CA MET A 61 -8.59 -5.54 7.36
C MET A 61 -9.45 -5.53 6.10
N GLY A 62 -9.85 -6.72 5.64
CA GLY A 62 -10.75 -6.85 4.49
C GLY A 62 -10.37 -8.00 3.57
N SER A 63 -10.85 -7.95 2.34
CA SER A 63 -10.69 -9.00 1.35
C SER A 63 -10.36 -8.44 -0.02
N GLY A 64 -9.65 -9.22 -0.83
CA GLY A 64 -9.17 -8.75 -2.12
C GLY A 64 -8.21 -9.76 -2.73
N CYS A 65 -7.74 -9.44 -3.92
CA CYS A 65 -6.80 -10.29 -4.64
C CYS A 65 -5.41 -10.36 -3.97
N ALA A 66 -4.57 -11.29 -4.45
CA ALA A 66 -3.23 -11.48 -3.89
C ALA A 66 -2.36 -10.22 -3.98
N ILE A 67 -2.53 -9.41 -5.03
CA ILE A 67 -1.73 -8.20 -5.27
C ILE A 67 -2.13 -7.09 -4.29
N SER A 68 -3.42 -6.84 -4.14
CA SER A 68 -3.92 -5.83 -3.22
C SER A 68 -3.54 -6.18 -1.78
N LYS A 69 -3.81 -7.42 -1.33
CA LYS A 69 -3.38 -7.91 -0.01
C LYS A 69 -1.88 -7.77 0.22
N ALA A 70 -1.06 -8.14 -0.77
CA ALA A 70 0.39 -8.06 -0.64
C ALA A 70 0.87 -6.60 -0.56
N SER A 71 0.29 -5.71 -1.37
CA SER A 71 0.58 -4.27 -1.35
C SER A 71 0.25 -3.66 0.01
N SER A 72 -0.96 -3.90 0.55
CA SER A 72 -1.38 -3.41 1.88
C SER A 72 -0.45 -3.93 2.98
N SER A 73 -0.11 -5.22 2.91
CA SER A 73 0.77 -5.89 3.87
C SER A 73 2.18 -5.30 3.89
N LEU A 74 2.75 -4.99 2.73
CA LEU A 74 4.05 -4.30 2.65
C LEU A 74 3.96 -2.85 3.08
N MET A 75 2.95 -2.12 2.62
CA MET A 75 2.71 -0.73 2.98
C MET A 75 2.66 -0.56 4.51
N THR A 76 1.86 -1.38 5.20
CA THR A 76 1.76 -1.30 6.66
C THR A 76 3.07 -1.64 7.37
N GLY A 77 3.85 -2.60 6.86
CA GLY A 77 5.16 -2.92 7.40
C GLY A 77 6.18 -1.80 7.17
N PHE A 78 6.08 -1.10 6.04
CA PHE A 78 7.02 -0.07 5.63
C PHE A 78 6.78 1.27 6.32
N LEU A 79 5.51 1.62 6.55
CA LEU A 79 5.12 2.93 7.09
C LEU A 79 5.07 2.99 8.62
N LYS A 80 5.05 1.84 9.30
CA LYS A 80 5.06 1.80 10.77
C LYS A 80 6.33 2.47 11.31
N GLY A 81 6.14 3.42 12.23
CA GLY A 81 7.20 4.22 12.85
C GLY A 81 7.69 5.40 12.00
N LYS A 82 7.12 5.63 10.82
CA LYS A 82 7.47 6.78 9.97
C LYS A 82 6.61 8.00 10.28
N LYS A 83 7.09 9.18 9.90
CA LYS A 83 6.30 10.40 9.95
C LYS A 83 5.21 10.40 8.87
N VAL A 84 4.11 11.10 9.15
CA VAL A 84 3.01 11.30 8.19
C VAL A 84 3.52 11.89 6.87
N ASP A 85 4.36 12.93 6.91
CA ASP A 85 4.91 13.53 5.69
C ASP A 85 5.79 12.57 4.89
N GLU A 86 6.56 11.72 5.57
CA GLU A 86 7.37 10.69 4.91
C GLU A 86 6.46 9.67 4.21
N SER A 87 5.34 9.30 4.84
CA SER A 87 4.37 8.37 4.23
C SER A 87 3.72 8.94 2.97
N LYS A 88 3.45 10.25 2.92
CA LYS A 88 2.94 10.94 1.73
C LYS A 88 3.97 10.95 0.61
N LEU A 89 5.25 11.20 0.93
CA LEU A 89 6.33 11.12 -0.06
C LEU A 89 6.48 9.72 -0.64
N ILE A 90 6.47 8.69 0.21
CA ILE A 90 6.55 7.29 -0.21
C ILE A 90 5.35 6.90 -1.08
N PHE A 91 4.15 7.39 -0.74
CA PHE A 91 2.95 7.21 -1.57
C PHE A 91 3.15 7.78 -2.98
N GLU A 92 3.58 9.04 -3.09
CA GLU A 92 3.80 9.71 -4.38
C GLU A 92 4.81 8.95 -5.24
N GLU A 93 5.95 8.56 -4.66
CA GLU A 93 6.95 7.75 -5.36
C GLU A 93 6.38 6.39 -5.80
N PHE A 94 5.63 5.72 -4.93
CA PHE A 94 5.04 4.42 -5.24
C PHE A 94 4.01 4.54 -6.36
N HIS A 95 3.16 5.57 -6.30
CA HIS A 95 2.12 5.82 -7.28
C HIS A 95 2.71 6.12 -8.65
N ARG A 96 3.66 7.07 -8.73
CA ARG A 96 4.40 7.38 -9.96
C ARG A 96 5.14 6.16 -10.50
N MET A 97 5.70 5.33 -9.62
CA MET A 97 6.34 4.09 -10.02
C MET A 97 5.32 3.12 -10.65
N VAL A 98 4.17 2.84 -10.04
CA VAL A 98 3.22 1.87 -10.62
C VAL A 98 2.54 2.39 -11.89
N LEU A 99 2.45 3.71 -12.08
CA LEU A 99 1.99 4.35 -13.32
C LEU A 99 3.06 4.38 -14.43
N GLY A 100 4.32 4.10 -14.12
CA GLY A 100 5.42 4.11 -15.10
C GLY A 100 6.07 5.48 -15.31
N GLU A 101 5.75 6.47 -14.48
CA GLU A 101 6.26 7.85 -14.55
C GLU A 101 7.59 8.04 -13.83
N MET A 102 7.98 7.09 -12.99
CA MET A 102 9.23 7.09 -12.23
C MET A 102 9.93 5.74 -12.38
N ASP A 103 11.21 5.69 -12.69
CA ASP A 103 11.97 4.44 -12.76
C ASP A 103 12.88 4.28 -11.54
N PRO A 104 12.60 3.34 -10.62
CA PRO A 104 13.38 3.18 -9.38
C PRO A 104 14.81 2.73 -9.65
N ASP A 105 15.12 2.14 -10.82
CA ASP A 105 16.48 1.74 -11.16
C ASP A 105 17.34 2.92 -11.64
N LYS A 106 16.73 4.08 -11.91
CA LYS A 106 17.38 5.26 -12.50
C LYS A 106 17.24 6.54 -11.67
N GLN A 107 16.38 6.53 -10.66
CA GLN A 107 16.05 7.69 -9.84
C GLN A 107 16.22 7.33 -8.37
N GLU A 108 16.77 8.25 -7.58
CA GLU A 108 16.82 8.10 -6.13
C GLU A 108 15.39 8.09 -5.56
N HIS A 109 15.17 7.25 -4.55
CA HIS A 109 13.84 7.01 -4.01
C HIS A 109 13.89 6.45 -2.58
N HIS A 110 12.75 6.51 -1.90
CA HIS A 110 12.54 6.03 -0.54
C HIS A 110 11.77 4.70 -0.49
N LEU A 111 11.50 4.07 -1.64
CA LEU A 111 10.64 2.88 -1.75
C LEU A 111 11.22 1.59 -1.13
N GLY A 112 12.53 1.45 -1.01
CA GLY A 112 13.15 0.22 -0.50
C GLY A 112 12.61 -1.05 -1.19
N LYS A 113 12.06 -2.00 -0.42
CA LYS A 113 11.47 -3.24 -0.96
C LYS A 113 10.20 -3.02 -1.78
N LEU A 114 9.52 -1.88 -1.64
CA LEU A 114 8.34 -1.55 -2.43
C LEU A 114 8.69 -1.39 -3.92
N ALA A 115 9.95 -1.08 -4.25
CA ALA A 115 10.42 -0.96 -5.63
C ALA A 115 10.19 -2.26 -6.46
N LEU A 116 10.06 -3.41 -5.80
CA LEU A 116 9.69 -4.67 -6.47
C LEU A 116 8.33 -4.62 -7.17
N PHE A 117 7.43 -3.73 -6.73
CA PHE A 117 6.15 -3.49 -7.41
C PHE A 117 6.29 -2.85 -8.78
N LYS A 118 7.49 -2.44 -9.22
CA LYS A 118 7.73 -2.04 -10.63
C LYS A 118 7.26 -3.08 -11.64
N GLY A 119 7.28 -4.37 -11.27
CA GLY A 119 6.77 -5.47 -12.10
C GLY A 119 5.28 -5.40 -12.41
N ILE A 120 4.48 -4.64 -11.63
CA ILE A 120 3.04 -4.47 -11.89
C ILE A 120 2.77 -3.76 -13.23
N ARG A 121 3.76 -3.02 -13.77
CA ARG A 121 3.63 -2.32 -15.07
C ARG A 121 3.36 -3.27 -16.23
N GLU A 122 3.79 -4.52 -16.12
CA GLU A 122 3.46 -5.57 -17.10
C GLU A 122 1.97 -5.96 -17.07
N PHE A 123 1.23 -5.54 -16.04
CA PHE A 123 -0.18 -5.85 -15.80
C PHE A 123 -1.00 -4.58 -15.50
N PRO A 124 -1.26 -3.70 -16.50
CA PRO A 124 -1.94 -2.41 -16.27
C PRO A 124 -3.30 -2.53 -15.57
N SER A 125 -4.06 -3.60 -15.85
CA SER A 125 -5.35 -3.89 -15.19
C SER A 125 -5.24 -4.12 -13.68
N ARG A 126 -4.04 -4.34 -13.16
CA ARG A 126 -3.76 -4.62 -11.74
C ARG A 126 -3.15 -3.44 -10.99
N ILE A 127 -2.92 -2.31 -11.65
CA ILE A 127 -2.41 -1.08 -11.01
C ILE A 127 -3.36 -0.65 -9.88
N LYS A 128 -4.67 -0.61 -10.16
CA LYS A 128 -5.70 -0.25 -9.16
C LYS A 128 -5.70 -1.19 -7.95
N CYS A 129 -5.42 -2.48 -8.16
CA CYS A 129 -5.28 -3.45 -7.07
C CYS A 129 -4.09 -3.09 -6.18
N ALA A 130 -2.95 -2.76 -6.79
CA ALA A 130 -1.73 -2.42 -6.05
C ALA A 130 -1.83 -1.08 -5.32
N SER A 131 -2.60 -0.12 -5.84
CA SER A 131 -2.70 1.23 -5.28
C SER A 131 -3.85 1.45 -4.31
N LEU A 132 -4.83 0.54 -4.19
CA LEU A 132 -6.05 0.79 -3.39
C LEU A 132 -5.74 1.22 -1.95
N SER A 133 -5.00 0.39 -1.20
CA SER A 133 -4.71 0.69 0.22
C SER A 133 -3.84 1.94 0.41
N TRP A 134 -3.09 2.33 -0.61
CA TRP A 134 -2.32 3.56 -0.60
C TRP A 134 -3.22 4.79 -0.72
N HIS A 135 -4.26 4.74 -1.56
CA HIS A 135 -5.26 5.80 -1.59
C HIS A 135 -6.09 5.83 -0.30
N SER A 136 -6.40 4.66 0.29
CA SER A 136 -7.05 4.62 1.62
C SER A 136 -6.17 5.19 2.73
N LEU A 137 -4.85 5.01 2.68
CA LEU A 137 -3.91 5.65 3.60
C LEU A 137 -4.03 7.18 3.52
N ILE A 138 -3.97 7.75 2.31
CA ILE A 138 -4.13 9.20 2.11
C ILE A 138 -5.52 9.67 2.54
N GLY A 139 -6.56 8.92 2.17
CA GLY A 139 -7.93 9.19 2.62
C GLY A 139 -8.03 9.24 4.15
N ALA A 140 -7.40 8.30 4.87
CA ALA A 140 -7.38 8.31 6.33
C ALA A 140 -6.67 9.54 6.90
N LEU A 141 -5.54 9.95 6.31
CA LEU A 141 -4.80 11.16 6.71
C LEU A 141 -5.57 12.45 6.43
N GLU A 142 -6.39 12.47 5.39
CA GLU A 142 -7.26 13.58 5.02
C GLU A 142 -8.63 13.55 5.73
N LYS A 143 -8.86 12.55 6.59
CA LYS A 143 -10.13 12.30 7.31
C LYS A 143 -11.32 12.01 6.38
N ASN A 144 -11.05 11.41 5.23
CA ASN A 144 -12.07 10.84 4.36
C ASN A 144 -12.47 9.45 4.87
N GLU A 145 -13.77 9.21 4.99
CA GLU A 145 -14.27 7.90 5.46
C GLU A 145 -14.10 6.80 4.40
N ASN A 146 -14.23 7.14 3.11
CA ASN A 146 -14.25 6.18 2.01
C ASN A 146 -13.48 6.68 0.78
N VAL A 147 -12.84 5.77 0.06
CA VAL A 147 -12.15 6.01 -1.22
C VAL A 147 -12.48 4.88 -2.21
N THR A 148 -12.71 5.24 -3.47
CA THR A 148 -12.93 4.27 -4.56
C THR A 148 -11.93 4.51 -5.69
N THR A 149 -11.38 3.44 -6.27
CA THR A 149 -10.45 3.55 -7.41
C THR A 149 -11.20 3.51 -8.77
N GLU A 150 -12.22 4.36 -8.98
CA GLU A 150 -12.97 4.43 -10.26
C GLU A 150 -12.11 4.87 -11.46
#